data_AF-A0A6H1ZPY0-F1
#
_entry.id   AF-A0A6H1ZPY0-F1
#
_cell.length_a   1.000
_cell.length_b   1.000
_cell.length_c   1.000
_cell.angle_alpha   90.00
_cell.angle_beta   90.00
_cell.angle_gamma   90.00
#
_symmetry.space_group_name_H-M   'P 1'
#
loop_
_entity.id
_entity.type
_entity.pdbx_description
1 polymer ?
#
loop_
_entity_poly.entity_id
_entity_poly.type
_entity_poly.pdbx_seq_one_letter_code
_entity_poly.pdbx_strand_id
1 'polypeptide(L)'
;MPTELGKNYSLMWRGDPPHMLKPDIPIWYRFLAMYGGPFLKLYYDCALGGPSYTAEEMKDPMQKMWRGLLVKRADAIVELELELWIIEVSADPGLRAIGQLLSYGHLWKRDPKIDKPLKLVLVSGTIEEDLADVVSSYGVLIFIV
;
A
#
# COMPACT_ATOMS: atom_id res chain seq x y z
N MET A 1 -4.45 1.72 17.00
CA MET A 1 -3.39 0.99 16.29
C MET A 1 -2.76 1.97 15.31
N PRO A 2 -1.47 2.25 15.42
CA PRO A 2 -0.86 3.39 14.74
C PRO A 2 -0.56 3.08 13.27
N THR A 3 -1.02 3.95 12.38
CA THR A 3 -0.58 4.07 10.98
C THR A 3 0.67 4.95 10.91
N GLU A 4 1.67 4.53 10.14
CA GLU A 4 2.89 5.30 9.88
C GLU A 4 3.19 5.30 8.37
N LEU A 5 3.23 6.47 7.75
CA LEU A 5 3.47 6.62 6.30
C LEU A 5 4.95 6.46 5.90
N GLY A 6 5.89 6.61 6.84
CA GLY A 6 7.31 6.66 6.52
C GLY A 6 7.70 7.92 5.75
N LYS A 7 8.71 7.81 4.88
CA LYS A 7 9.24 8.96 4.12
C LYS A 7 8.47 9.17 2.80
N ASN A 8 8.33 10.43 2.40
CA ASN A 8 7.83 10.78 1.08
C ASN A 8 8.94 10.57 0.03
N TYR A 9 8.59 9.94 -1.09
CA TYR A 9 9.49 9.66 -2.21
C TYR A 9 9.16 10.56 -3.40
N SER A 10 10.19 10.95 -4.14
CA SER A 10 10.01 11.61 -5.43
C SER A 10 9.32 10.67 -6.43
N LEU A 11 8.35 11.18 -7.16
CA LEU A 11 7.68 10.46 -8.26
C LEU A 11 8.63 10.09 -9.40
N MET A 12 9.78 10.76 -9.49
CA MET A 12 10.84 10.47 -10.46
C MET A 12 11.86 9.46 -9.95
N TRP A 13 11.76 9.02 -8.70
CA TRP A 13 12.69 8.03 -8.14
C TRP A 13 12.47 6.64 -8.75
N ARG A 14 13.56 5.96 -9.10
CA ARG A 14 13.58 4.66 -9.78
C ARG A 14 14.58 3.70 -9.14
N GLY A 15 14.47 3.49 -7.82
CA GLY A 15 15.28 2.52 -7.07
C GLY A 15 14.54 1.20 -6.82
N ASP A 16 14.80 0.57 -5.68
CA ASP A 16 14.06 -0.61 -5.22
C ASP A 16 13.05 -0.20 -4.14
N PRO A 17 11.74 -0.11 -4.44
CA PRO A 17 10.73 0.18 -3.42
C PRO A 17 10.87 -0.81 -2.25
N PRO A 18 10.94 -0.35 -0.99
CA PRO A 18 11.14 -1.24 0.14
C PRO A 18 10.03 -2.28 0.26
N HIS A 19 10.41 -3.52 0.54
CA HIS A 19 9.53 -4.69 0.70
C HIS A 19 8.64 -5.09 -0.48
N MET A 20 8.63 -4.32 -1.58
CA MET A 20 8.01 -4.74 -2.84
C MET A 20 8.82 -5.89 -3.47
N LEU A 21 8.16 -6.92 -3.97
CA LEU A 21 8.86 -8.08 -4.55
C LEU A 21 9.51 -7.70 -5.88
N LYS A 22 10.66 -8.30 -6.19
CA LYS A 22 11.42 -8.04 -7.42
C LYS A 22 10.60 -8.19 -8.71
N PRO A 23 9.67 -9.17 -8.85
CA PRO A 23 8.81 -9.28 -10.04
C PRO A 23 7.80 -8.13 -10.19
N ASP A 24 7.42 -7.48 -9.09
CA ASP A 24 6.37 -6.45 -9.06
C ASP A 24 6.93 -5.06 -9.38
N ILE A 25 8.21 -4.83 -9.12
CA ILE A 25 8.88 -3.54 -9.34
C ILE A 25 8.73 -3.02 -10.79
N PRO A 26 8.95 -3.82 -11.85
CA PRO A 26 8.74 -3.35 -13.22
C PRO A 26 7.30 -2.93 -13.50
N ILE A 27 6.33 -3.62 -12.90
CA ILE A 27 4.89 -3.37 -13.06
C ILE A 27 4.53 -2.05 -12.41
N TRP A 28 4.99 -1.86 -11.18
CA TRP A 28 4.85 -0.61 -10.45
C TRP A 28 5.41 0.58 -11.26
N TYR A 29 6.59 0.44 -11.87
CA TYR A 29 7.17 1.53 -12.66
C TYR A 29 6.45 1.78 -13.99
N ARG A 30 5.88 0.75 -14.64
CA ARG A 30 4.98 0.95 -15.80
C ARG A 30 3.72 1.72 -15.38
N PHE A 31 3.12 1.35 -14.26
CA PHE A 31 1.97 2.06 -13.70
C PHE A 31 2.29 3.52 -13.38
N LEU A 32 3.40 3.82 -12.69
CA LEU A 32 3.82 5.19 -12.42
C LEU A 32 4.05 6.01 -13.69
N ALA A 33 4.61 5.40 -14.74
CA ALA A 33 4.84 6.07 -16.02
C ALA A 33 3.52 6.44 -16.73
N MET A 34 2.50 5.58 -16.65
CA MET A 34 1.22 5.80 -17.32
C MET A 34 0.24 6.65 -16.50
N TYR A 35 0.19 6.45 -15.18
CA TYR A 35 -0.86 6.98 -14.31
C TYR A 35 -0.35 7.91 -13.20
N GLY A 36 0.97 8.06 -13.05
CA GLY A 36 1.55 8.81 -11.93
C GLY A 36 1.47 10.34 -12.03
N GLY A 37 1.05 10.89 -13.18
CA GLY A 37 1.00 12.34 -13.42
C GLY A 37 0.19 13.13 -12.36
N PRO A 38 -1.00 12.68 -11.94
CA PRO A 38 -1.81 13.36 -10.92
C PRO A 38 -1.32 13.20 -9.47
N PHE A 39 -0.28 12.42 -9.22
CA PHE A 39 0.15 12.11 -7.86
C PHE A 39 0.86 13.31 -7.23
N LEU A 40 0.56 13.60 -5.96
CA LEU A 40 1.18 14.70 -5.21
C LEU A 40 2.28 14.20 -4.27
N LYS A 41 2.03 13.08 -3.59
CA LYS A 41 2.98 12.44 -2.68
C LYS A 41 2.92 10.93 -2.83
N LEU A 42 4.06 10.28 -2.59
CA LEU A 42 4.21 8.84 -2.70
C LEU A 42 4.97 8.32 -1.50
N TYR A 43 4.38 7.35 -0.82
CA TYR A 43 4.94 6.68 0.33
C TYR A 43 5.03 5.19 0.01
N TYR A 44 6.15 4.56 0.35
CA TYR A 44 6.30 3.11 0.27
C TYR A 44 6.39 2.52 1.67
N ASP A 45 6.07 1.23 1.79
CA ASP A 45 6.26 0.47 3.03
C ASP A 45 5.54 1.09 4.24
N CYS A 46 4.30 1.55 3.99
CA CYS A 46 3.49 2.21 5.01
C CYS A 46 3.00 1.19 6.03
N ALA A 47 3.32 1.38 7.30
CA ALA A 47 2.87 0.52 8.37
C ALA A 47 1.41 0.84 8.74
N LEU A 48 0.56 -0.17 8.70
CA LEU A 48 -0.86 -0.10 9.02
C LEU A 48 -1.13 -1.05 10.20
N GLY A 49 -1.60 -0.46 11.30
CA GLY A 49 -2.01 -1.21 12.48
C GLY A 49 -0.85 -1.71 13.37
N GLY A 50 -1.00 -2.94 13.87
CA GLY A 50 -0.06 -3.57 14.81
C GLY A 50 -0.18 -3.07 16.26
N PRO A 51 0.65 -3.62 17.17
CA PRO A 51 0.66 -3.24 18.58
C PRO A 51 1.06 -1.77 18.74
N SER A 52 0.45 -1.11 19.73
CA SER A 52 0.78 0.27 20.09
C SER A 52 1.72 0.22 21.29
N TYR A 53 2.90 0.81 21.15
CA TYR A 53 3.91 0.89 22.19
C TYR A 53 4.19 2.35 22.52
N THR A 54 4.50 2.64 23.77
CA THR A 54 5.00 3.94 24.22
C THR A 54 6.41 4.20 23.66
N ALA A 55 6.85 5.47 23.71
CA ALA A 55 8.20 5.83 23.27
C ALA A 55 9.30 5.11 24.07
N GLU A 56 9.06 4.81 25.35
CA GLU A 56 10.00 4.08 26.21
C GLU A 56 10.06 2.60 25.82
N GLU A 57 8.90 1.97 25.64
CA GLU A 57 8.76 0.58 25.15
C GLU A 57 9.45 0.38 23.79
N MET A 58 9.35 1.35 22.88
CA MET A 58 10.02 1.30 21.58
C MET A 58 11.55 1.41 21.62
N LYS A 59 12.15 1.74 22.79
CA LYS A 59 13.60 1.65 22.99
C LYS A 59 14.07 0.22 23.17
N ASP A 60 13.20 -0.70 23.59
CA ASP A 60 13.50 -2.12 23.64
C ASP A 60 13.60 -2.69 22.22
N PRO A 61 14.77 -3.20 21.80
CA PRO A 61 14.95 -3.79 20.47
C PRO A 61 13.96 -4.94 20.18
N MET A 62 13.60 -5.72 21.20
CA MET A 62 12.68 -6.85 21.07
C MET A 62 11.26 -6.37 20.75
N GLN A 63 10.78 -5.34 21.45
CA GLN A 63 9.45 -4.77 21.19
C GLN A 63 9.39 -4.09 19.83
N LYS A 64 10.45 -3.36 19.45
CA LYS A 64 10.56 -2.75 18.12
C LYS A 64 10.54 -3.81 17.01
N MET A 65 11.29 -4.90 17.17
CA MET A 65 11.29 -6.03 16.23
C MET A 65 9.91 -6.68 16.16
N TRP A 66 9.30 -6.96 17.31
CA TRP A 66 7.98 -7.57 17.41
C TRP A 66 6.90 -6.72 16.72
N ARG A 67 6.92 -5.40 16.93
CA ARG A 67 6.08 -4.46 16.17
C ARG A 67 6.31 -4.62 14.68
N GLY A 68 7.57 -4.60 14.24
CA GLY A 68 7.94 -4.71 12.83
C GLY A 68 7.39 -5.95 12.12
N LEU A 69 7.21 -7.06 12.85
CA LEU A 69 6.63 -8.32 12.34
C LEU A 69 5.09 -8.30 12.30
N LEU A 70 4.44 -7.59 13.22
CA LEU A 70 2.98 -7.62 13.36
C LEU A 70 2.27 -6.55 12.53
N VAL A 71 2.94 -5.44 12.21
CA VAL A 71 2.37 -4.39 11.35
C VAL A 71 2.06 -4.94 9.96
N LYS A 72 0.99 -4.43 9.34
CA LYS A 72 0.71 -4.68 7.94
C LYS A 72 1.39 -3.60 7.11
N ARG A 73 1.86 -3.94 5.91
CA ARG A 73 2.65 -3.04 5.08
C ARG A 73 1.99 -2.93 3.72
N ALA A 74 1.46 -1.76 3.41
CA ALA A 74 1.01 -1.48 2.06
C ALA A 74 2.23 -1.18 1.18
N ASP A 75 2.23 -1.68 -0.06
CA ASP A 75 3.33 -1.45 -1.00
C ASP A 75 3.50 0.05 -1.24
N ALA A 76 2.41 0.74 -1.56
CA ALA A 76 2.41 2.18 -1.72
C ALA A 76 1.13 2.85 -1.19
N ILE A 77 1.30 4.07 -0.70
CA ILE A 77 0.21 5.01 -0.46
C ILE A 77 0.50 6.27 -1.27
N VAL A 78 -0.50 6.73 -2.02
CA VAL A 78 -0.40 7.90 -2.89
C VAL A 78 -1.44 8.92 -2.48
N GLU A 79 -1.01 10.16 -2.34
CA GLU A 79 -1.90 11.30 -2.16
C GLU A 79 -2.16 11.97 -3.50
N LEU A 80 -3.42 12.09 -3.90
CA LEU A 80 -3.89 12.91 -5.02
C LEU A 80 -4.55 14.18 -4.48
N GLU A 81 -5.00 15.07 -5.36
CA GLU A 81 -5.68 16.30 -4.96
C GLU A 81 -6.94 16.01 -4.12
N LEU A 82 -7.82 15.13 -4.61
CA LEU A 82 -9.14 14.88 -4.03
C LEU A 82 -9.27 13.57 -3.25
N GLU A 83 -8.29 12.67 -3.37
CA GLU A 83 -8.39 11.32 -2.81
C GLU A 83 -7.03 10.77 -2.41
N LEU A 84 -7.05 9.65 -1.69
CA LEU A 84 -5.88 8.90 -1.28
C LEU A 84 -6.02 7.46 -1.77
N TRP A 85 -4.96 6.96 -2.38
CA TRP A 85 -4.91 5.59 -2.87
C TRP A 85 -4.01 4.74 -1.96
N ILE A 86 -4.51 3.60 -1.51
CA ILE A 86 -3.69 2.52 -0.96
C ILE A 86 -3.55 1.47 -2.06
N ILE A 87 -2.31 1.17 -2.41
CA ILE A 87 -1.96 0.37 -3.58
C ILE A 87 -1.26 -0.90 -3.13
N GLU A 88 -1.71 -2.04 -3.67
CA GLU A 88 -0.98 -3.31 -3.67
C GLU A 88 -0.55 -3.57 -5.11
N VAL A 89 0.72 -3.97 -5.30
CA VAL A 89 1.28 -4.31 -6.60
C VAL A 89 1.56 -5.80 -6.61
N SER A 90 1.10 -6.50 -7.65
CA SER A 90 1.36 -7.92 -7.78
C SER A 90 1.38 -8.30 -9.25
N ALA A 91 2.41 -9.01 -9.72
CA ALA A 91 2.48 -9.46 -11.10
C ALA A 91 1.35 -10.41 -11.49
N ASP A 92 1.03 -11.31 -10.57
CA ASP A 92 -0.01 -12.31 -10.70
C ASP A 92 -0.76 -12.42 -9.36
N PRO A 93 -1.78 -11.58 -9.12
CA PRO A 93 -2.46 -11.50 -7.85
C PRO A 93 -3.30 -12.74 -7.62
N GLY A 94 -3.23 -13.29 -6.41
CA GLY A 94 -4.18 -14.27 -5.90
C GLY A 94 -5.09 -13.67 -4.82
N LEU A 95 -5.89 -14.54 -4.19
CA LEU A 95 -6.78 -14.18 -3.08
C LEU A 95 -6.08 -13.41 -1.94
N ARG A 96 -4.77 -13.64 -1.76
CA ARG A 96 -3.94 -12.97 -0.75
C ARG A 96 -3.90 -11.45 -0.96
N ALA A 97 -3.72 -10.98 -2.20
CA ALA A 97 -3.63 -9.55 -2.51
C ALA A 97 -4.94 -8.82 -2.16
N ILE A 98 -6.08 -9.48 -2.39
CA ILE A 98 -7.40 -8.97 -1.99
C ILE A 98 -7.49 -8.82 -0.47
N GLY A 99 -7.15 -9.88 0.26
CA GLY A 99 -7.18 -9.86 1.73
C GLY A 99 -6.29 -8.77 2.31
N GLN A 100 -5.11 -8.56 1.70
CA GLN A 100 -4.19 -7.48 2.03
C GLN A 100 -4.84 -6.11 1.81
N LEU A 101 -5.31 -5.80 0.60
CA LEU A 101 -5.95 -4.51 0.27
C LEU A 101 -7.14 -4.18 1.19
N LEU A 102 -8.04 -5.14 1.39
CA LEU A 102 -9.21 -4.94 2.26
C LEU A 102 -8.80 -4.70 3.72
N SER A 103 -7.80 -5.44 4.20
CA SER A 103 -7.24 -5.24 5.55
C SER A 103 -6.62 -3.85 5.69
N TYR A 104 -5.86 -3.41 4.70
CA TYR A 104 -5.22 -2.10 4.73
C TYR A 104 -6.26 -0.98 4.75
N GLY A 105 -7.30 -1.08 3.91
CA GLY A 105 -8.39 -0.10 3.90
C GLY A 105 -9.15 -0.04 5.21
N HIS A 106 -9.40 -1.20 5.84
CA HIS A 106 -10.00 -1.23 7.17
C HIS A 106 -9.11 -0.57 8.22
N LEU A 107 -7.81 -0.88 8.24
CA LEU A 107 -6.86 -0.34 9.20
C LEU A 107 -6.65 1.17 9.03
N TRP A 108 -6.57 1.65 7.79
CA TRP A 108 -6.47 3.09 7.49
C TRP A 108 -7.67 3.86 8.01
N LYS A 109 -8.90 3.36 7.79
CA LYS A 109 -10.13 4.02 8.28
C LYS A 109 -10.18 4.16 9.80
N ARG A 110 -9.43 3.34 10.55
CA ARG A 110 -9.36 3.43 12.02
C ARG A 110 -8.32 4.44 12.53
N ASP A 111 -7.33 4.78 11.71
CA ASP A 111 -6.29 5.76 12.05
C ASP A 111 -5.77 6.46 10.77
N PRO A 112 -6.60 7.32 10.15
CA PRO A 112 -6.23 8.00 8.92
C PRO A 112 -5.18 9.08 9.20
N LYS A 113 -4.15 9.17 8.35
CA LYS A 113 -3.11 10.22 8.44
C LYS A 113 -3.32 11.39 7.48
N ILE A 114 -4.18 11.18 6.50
CA ILE A 114 -4.58 12.18 5.51
C ILE A 114 -6.09 12.08 5.40
N ASP A 115 -6.77 13.19 5.65
CA ASP A 115 -8.23 13.28 5.63
C ASP A 115 -8.75 13.46 4.21
N LYS A 116 -8.72 12.37 3.44
CA LYS A 116 -9.20 12.29 2.06
C LYS A 116 -9.98 11.00 1.84
N PRO A 117 -10.97 10.99 0.93
CA PRO A 117 -11.62 9.77 0.47
C PRO A 117 -10.59 8.71 0.07
N LEU A 118 -10.74 7.51 0.64
CA LEU A 118 -9.86 6.38 0.38
C LEU A 118 -10.32 5.58 -0.85
N LYS A 119 -9.39 5.28 -1.75
CA LYS A 119 -9.51 4.25 -2.78
C LYS A 119 -8.51 3.14 -2.52
N LEU A 120 -8.97 1.90 -2.72
CA LEU A 120 -8.09 0.74 -2.78
C LEU A 120 -7.78 0.46 -4.24
N VAL A 121 -6.52 0.14 -4.53
CA VAL A 121 -6.04 -0.01 -5.89
C VAL A 121 -5.18 -1.27 -6.00
N LEU A 122 -5.50 -2.12 -6.95
CA LEU A 122 -4.68 -3.25 -7.36
C LEU A 122 -3.97 -2.89 -8.68
N VAL A 123 -2.65 -2.90 -8.65
CA VAL A 123 -1.82 -2.74 -9.86
C VAL A 123 -1.22 -4.09 -10.21
N SER A 124 -1.46 -4.55 -11.43
CA SER A 124 -1.08 -5.90 -11.83
C SER A 124 -0.54 -6.01 -13.26
N GLY A 125 0.20 -7.08 -13.54
CA GLY A 125 0.58 -7.48 -14.90
C GLY A 125 -0.49 -8.33 -15.58
N THR A 126 -1.15 -9.20 -14.82
CA THR A 126 -2.27 -10.06 -15.26
C THR A 126 -3.32 -10.18 -14.17
N ILE A 127 -4.54 -10.59 -14.51
CA ILE A 127 -5.54 -10.95 -13.50
C ILE A 127 -6.49 -11.98 -14.07
N GLU A 128 -6.86 -12.99 -13.28
CA GLU A 128 -7.92 -13.93 -13.64
C GLU A 128 -9.28 -13.25 -13.59
N GLU A 129 -10.19 -13.62 -14.50
CA GLU A 129 -11.51 -12.97 -14.65
C GLU A 129 -12.35 -13.02 -13.36
N ASP A 130 -12.44 -14.20 -12.74
CA ASP A 130 -13.17 -14.39 -11.48
C ASP A 130 -12.59 -13.53 -10.35
N LEU A 131 -11.26 -13.39 -10.32
CA LEU A 131 -10.60 -12.55 -9.33
C LEU A 131 -10.92 -11.07 -9.57
N ALA A 132 -10.91 -10.63 -10.83
CA ALA A 132 -11.23 -9.26 -11.20
C ALA A 132 -12.68 -8.90 -10.85
N ASP A 133 -13.64 -9.82 -11.05
CA ASP A 133 -15.04 -9.65 -10.64
C ASP A 133 -15.16 -9.45 -9.12
N VAL A 134 -14.55 -10.36 -8.34
CA VAL A 134 -14.55 -10.28 -6.88
C VAL A 134 -13.93 -8.98 -6.39
N VAL A 135 -12.75 -8.61 -6.90
CA VAL A 135 -12.03 -7.38 -6.50
C VAL A 135 -12.88 -6.13 -6.81
N SER A 136 -13.49 -6.08 -7.99
CA SER A 136 -14.33 -4.97 -8.41
C SER A 136 -15.59 -4.83 -7.56
N SER A 137 -16.17 -5.94 -7.09
CA SER A 137 -17.34 -5.92 -6.19
C SER A 137 -17.09 -5.21 -4.86
N TYR A 138 -15.83 -5.14 -4.41
CA TYR A 138 -15.41 -4.38 -3.23
C TYR A 138 -15.08 -2.91 -3.51
N GLY A 139 -15.27 -2.44 -4.75
CA GLY A 139 -14.96 -1.07 -5.16
C GLY A 139 -13.45 -0.79 -5.27
N VAL A 140 -12.63 -1.82 -5.43
CA VAL A 140 -11.19 -1.70 -5.68
C VAL A 140 -10.98 -1.33 -7.15
N LEU A 141 -10.11 -0.35 -7.42
CA LEU A 141 -9.71 0.00 -8.78
C LEU A 141 -8.62 -0.96 -9.26
N ILE A 142 -8.74 -1.47 -10.49
CA ILE A 142 -7.78 -2.41 -11.06
C ILE A 142 -7.06 -1.73 -12.24
N PHE A 143 -5.73 -1.76 -12.23
CA PHE A 143 -4.88 -1.30 -13.33
C PHE A 143 -3.99 -2.45 -13.81
N ILE A 144 -4.19 -2.86 -15.07
CA ILE A 144 -3.34 -3.84 -15.75
C ILE A 144 -2.31 -3.09 -16.61
N VAL A 145 -1.01 -3.35 -16.39
CA VAL A 145 0.10 -2.56 -16.98
C VAL A 145 1.28 -3.37 -17.47
#